data_AF-W8CDH1-F1
#
_entry.id   AF-W8CDH1-F1
#
_cell.length_a   1.000
_cell.length_b   1.000
_cell.length_c   1.000
_cell.angle_alpha   90.00
_cell.angle_beta   90.00
_cell.angle_gamma   90.00
#
_symmetry.space_group_name_H-M   'P 1'
#
loop_
_entity.id
_entity.type
_entity.pdbx_description
1 polymer ?
#
loop_
_entity_poly.entity_id
_entity_poly.type
_entity_poly.pdbx_seq_one_letter_code
_entity_poly.pdbx_strand_id
1 'polypeptide(L)'
;MKDWLEILRLYEKENVYLAEAAQIYVRNVNYEVPGVRKQMTKLEQQSDECIKRVQDLGKPEAQLLSEHAALLQQLGVKGDHLRDEFLQVLAKLPEMYANSIRDIGKLGEAVNLFSEGSDKQCLPLLRHLIEFGNTTVYQYVNKEAPLTIEEPPVKLNLSEDNTMANTDENEIDFGGDDNGGTSSTISAEMIDFGELSLDVNNVANETDPNDGDIDWGIETTPTDVVEIDLDIPIEEYGIVIEGAGLDGGVAKGEQAYTILDSPTYRDRFLDEIYELEAFLRMRLYELNQLDASSNIMFSLMDTISTYDADSIRKMLTNIEKVLCEICNEQTRHLFQLKHSPKYADLLANKLKQMTKAVDKIRDTKEVLKNRSLELKQQRVDLNPVLAELVAQTKKLQLNIENDISKRYKNRVVNLMGGVN
;
A
#
# COMPACT_ATOMS: atom_id res chain seq x y z
N MET A 1 -77.54 -0.83 29.43
CA MET A 1 -77.03 -0.61 30.81
C MET A 1 -77.16 -1.85 31.70
N LYS A 2 -78.28 -2.60 31.68
CA LYS A 2 -78.42 -3.84 32.48
C LYS A 2 -77.39 -4.91 32.10
N ASP A 3 -77.07 -5.05 30.82
CA ASP A 3 -76.12 -6.07 30.35
C ASP A 3 -74.68 -5.82 30.84
N TRP A 4 -74.25 -4.56 30.94
CA TRP A 4 -72.93 -4.20 31.48
C TRP A 4 -72.81 -4.48 32.98
N LEU A 5 -73.88 -4.23 33.72
CA LEU A 5 -73.95 -4.55 35.16
C LEU A 5 -73.94 -6.06 35.39
N GLU A 6 -74.58 -6.84 34.51
CA GLU A 6 -74.54 -8.31 34.58
C GLU A 6 -73.13 -8.85 34.27
N ILE A 7 -72.45 -8.29 33.26
CA ILE A 7 -71.05 -8.64 32.95
C ILE A 7 -70.14 -8.34 34.15
N LEU A 8 -70.27 -7.16 34.77
CA LEU A 8 -69.50 -6.81 35.96
C LEU A 8 -69.77 -7.78 37.11
N ARG A 9 -71.04 -8.12 37.36
CA ARG A 9 -71.41 -9.09 38.40
C ARG A 9 -70.81 -10.47 38.14
N LEU A 10 -70.79 -10.93 36.90
CA LEU A 10 -70.17 -12.20 36.51
C LEU A 10 -68.64 -12.17 36.62
N TYR A 11 -68.02 -11.03 36.34
CA TYR A 11 -66.57 -10.82 36.45
C TYR A 11 -66.09 -10.71 37.90
N GLU A 12 -66.94 -10.15 38.79
CA GLU A 12 -66.72 -10.12 40.23
C GLU A 12 -67.00 -11.47 40.91
N LYS A 13 -67.87 -12.30 40.32
CA LYS A 13 -68.18 -13.64 40.82
C LYS A 13 -66.89 -14.47 40.89
N GLU A 14 -66.68 -15.13 42.03
CA GLU A 14 -65.49 -15.98 42.29
C GLU A 14 -64.13 -15.25 42.18
N ASN A 15 -64.13 -13.91 42.14
CA ASN A 15 -62.94 -13.07 42.06
C ASN A 15 -62.11 -13.26 40.78
N VAL A 16 -62.76 -13.55 39.65
CA VAL A 16 -62.11 -13.74 38.35
C VAL A 16 -61.26 -12.51 37.96
N TYR A 17 -61.78 -11.30 38.20
CA TYR A 17 -61.04 -10.05 37.97
C TYR A 17 -59.71 -9.95 38.73
N LEU A 18 -59.64 -10.51 39.94
CA LEU A 18 -58.45 -10.46 40.77
C LEU A 18 -57.40 -11.45 40.25
N ALA A 19 -57.83 -12.61 39.76
CA ALA A 19 -56.96 -13.58 39.11
C ALA A 19 -56.35 -13.01 37.82
N GLU A 20 -57.15 -12.33 36.98
CA GLU A 20 -56.67 -11.66 35.77
C GLU A 20 -55.69 -10.52 36.10
N ALA A 21 -56.05 -9.66 37.06
CA ALA A 21 -55.17 -8.58 37.53
C ALA A 21 -53.83 -9.11 38.07
N ALA A 22 -53.87 -10.22 38.83
CA ALA A 22 -52.66 -10.88 39.32
C ALA A 22 -51.82 -11.47 38.18
N GLN A 23 -52.45 -12.08 37.17
CA GLN A 23 -51.75 -12.60 36.00
C GLN A 23 -51.06 -11.49 35.20
N ILE A 24 -51.74 -10.37 34.97
CA ILE A 24 -51.16 -9.19 34.30
C ILE A 24 -50.00 -8.64 35.12
N TYR A 25 -50.15 -8.52 36.44
CA TYR A 25 -49.09 -8.06 37.34
C TYR A 25 -47.85 -8.96 37.26
N VAL A 26 -48.03 -10.29 37.38
CA VAL A 26 -46.93 -11.26 37.28
C VAL A 26 -46.24 -11.18 35.92
N ARG A 27 -46.99 -11.03 34.83
CA ARG A 27 -46.44 -10.85 33.49
C ARG A 27 -45.61 -9.57 33.37
N ASN A 28 -46.12 -8.45 33.88
CA ASN A 28 -45.44 -7.17 33.82
C ASN A 28 -44.12 -7.18 34.60
N VAL A 29 -44.13 -7.76 35.81
CA VAL A 29 -42.96 -7.86 36.69
C VAL A 29 -41.90 -8.80 36.10
N ASN A 30 -42.31 -9.97 35.59
CA ASN A 30 -41.35 -11.00 35.19
C ASN A 30 -40.86 -10.86 33.74
N TYR A 31 -41.67 -10.29 32.84
CA TYR A 31 -41.36 -10.31 31.41
C TYR A 31 -41.36 -8.93 30.77
N GLU A 32 -42.39 -8.11 30.96
CA GLU A 32 -42.51 -6.85 30.21
C GLU A 32 -41.46 -5.81 30.66
N VAL A 33 -41.36 -5.53 31.97
CA VAL A 33 -40.39 -4.56 32.47
C VAL A 33 -38.94 -5.03 32.25
N PRO A 34 -38.56 -6.28 32.59
CA PRO A 34 -37.23 -6.78 32.25
C PRO A 34 -36.95 -6.84 30.75
N GLY A 35 -37.97 -7.13 29.93
CA GLY A 35 -37.87 -7.18 28.47
C GLY A 35 -37.50 -5.82 27.88
N VAL A 36 -38.21 -4.75 28.29
CA VAL A 36 -37.90 -3.37 27.86
C VAL A 36 -36.50 -2.95 28.35
N ARG A 37 -36.14 -3.26 29.61
CA ARG A 37 -34.78 -2.98 30.12
C ARG A 37 -33.71 -3.70 29.31
N LYS A 38 -33.91 -4.97 28.96
CA LYS A 38 -32.99 -5.75 28.14
C LYS A 38 -32.86 -5.17 26.73
N GLN A 39 -33.95 -4.70 26.15
CA GLN A 39 -33.94 -4.01 24.85
C GLN A 39 -33.12 -2.72 24.92
N MET A 40 -33.27 -1.91 25.98
CA MET A 40 -32.47 -0.71 26.18
C MET A 40 -30.97 -1.03 26.30
N THR A 41 -30.60 -2.03 27.10
CA THR A 41 -29.19 -2.46 27.21
C THR A 41 -28.64 -2.97 25.88
N LYS A 42 -29.44 -3.67 25.08
CA LYS A 42 -29.03 -4.11 23.74
C LYS A 42 -28.75 -2.93 22.80
N LEU A 43 -29.61 -1.91 22.81
CA LEU A 43 -29.39 -0.69 22.02
C LEU A 43 -28.15 0.08 22.47
N GLU A 44 -27.89 0.15 23.78
CA GLU A 44 -26.66 0.75 24.34
C GLU A 44 -25.41 -0.03 23.87
N GLN A 45 -25.42 -1.36 23.97
CA GLN A 45 -24.33 -2.22 23.52
C GLN A 45 -24.05 -2.04 22.02
N GLN A 46 -25.09 -2.05 21.18
CA GLN A 46 -24.95 -1.83 19.74
C GLN A 46 -24.37 -0.43 19.42
N SER A 47 -24.79 0.61 20.15
CA SER A 47 -24.22 1.94 20.02
C SER A 47 -22.73 1.95 20.39
N ASP A 48 -22.35 1.31 21.48
CA ASP A 48 -20.95 1.26 21.93
C ASP A 48 -20.08 0.45 20.96
N GLU A 49 -20.62 -0.62 20.38
CA GLU A 49 -19.97 -1.37 19.29
C GLU A 49 -19.74 -0.50 18.05
N CYS A 50 -20.72 0.31 17.63
CA CYS A 50 -20.52 1.27 16.54
C CYS A 50 -19.39 2.26 16.84
N ILE A 51 -19.33 2.79 18.06
CA ILE A 51 -18.28 3.74 18.48
C ILE A 51 -16.89 3.06 18.49
N LYS A 52 -16.80 1.84 19.01
CA LYS A 52 -15.54 1.06 18.97
C LYS A 52 -15.09 0.84 17.53
N ARG A 53 -16.00 0.45 16.64
CA ARG A 53 -15.72 0.26 15.22
C ARG A 53 -15.19 1.53 14.54
N VAL A 54 -15.74 2.70 14.89
CA VAL A 54 -15.24 4.01 14.43
C VAL A 54 -13.80 4.28 14.91
N GLN A 55 -13.48 3.93 16.15
CA GLN A 55 -12.11 4.06 16.68
C GLN A 55 -11.14 3.09 15.99
N ASP A 56 -11.58 1.86 15.74
CA ASP A 56 -10.77 0.84 15.06
C ASP A 56 -10.45 1.25 13.62
N LEU A 57 -11.40 1.84 12.89
CA LEU A 57 -11.18 2.45 11.58
C LEU A 57 -10.25 3.68 11.62
N GLY A 58 -9.96 4.22 12.81
CA GLY A 58 -8.96 5.29 13.04
C GLY A 58 -7.56 4.90 12.63
N LYS A 59 -7.13 3.68 12.98
CA LYS A 59 -5.79 3.16 12.71
C LYS A 59 -5.50 2.99 11.21
N PRO A 60 -6.33 2.31 10.41
CA PRO A 60 -6.07 2.15 8.98
C PRO A 60 -6.12 3.49 8.22
N GLU A 61 -6.98 4.44 8.63
CA GLU A 61 -6.96 5.79 8.03
C GLU A 61 -5.61 6.47 8.25
N ALA A 62 -5.12 6.47 9.50
CA ALA A 62 -3.84 7.09 9.83
C ALA A 62 -2.66 6.42 9.11
N GLN A 63 -2.69 5.09 8.98
CA GLN A 63 -1.69 4.35 8.23
C GLN A 63 -1.69 4.73 6.74
N LEU A 64 -2.85 4.69 6.08
CA LEU A 64 -2.96 5.07 4.66
C LEU A 64 -2.53 6.52 4.42
N LEU A 65 -2.88 7.44 5.32
CA LEU A 65 -2.43 8.84 5.22
C LEU A 65 -0.93 8.99 5.41
N SER A 66 -0.32 8.23 6.33
CA SER A 66 1.13 8.23 6.53
C SER A 66 1.87 7.65 5.32
N GLU A 67 1.37 6.56 4.74
CA GLU A 67 1.92 5.95 3.53
C GLU A 67 1.79 6.88 2.32
N HIS A 68 0.62 7.50 2.15
CA HIS A 68 0.40 8.50 1.10
C HIS A 68 1.34 9.70 1.25
N ALA A 69 1.49 10.25 2.46
CA ALA A 69 2.39 11.36 2.73
C ALA A 69 3.87 10.98 2.51
N ALA A 70 4.27 9.77 2.90
CA ALA A 70 5.62 9.26 2.66
C ALA A 70 5.92 9.16 1.16
N LEU A 71 4.98 8.61 0.37
CA LEU A 71 5.14 8.52 -1.09
C LEU A 71 5.22 9.91 -1.73
N LEU A 72 4.38 10.87 -1.32
CA LEU A 72 4.46 12.25 -1.80
C LEU A 72 5.80 12.90 -1.45
N GLN A 73 6.32 12.67 -0.25
CA GLN A 73 7.61 13.17 0.19
C GLN A 73 8.77 12.56 -0.61
N GLN A 74 8.73 11.25 -0.89
CA GLN A 74 9.73 10.55 -1.70
C GLN A 74 9.77 11.08 -3.13
N LEU A 75 8.62 11.44 -3.68
CA LEU A 75 8.49 12.03 -5.01
C LEU A 75 8.84 13.53 -5.04
N GLY A 76 8.72 14.22 -3.90
CA GLY A 76 8.89 15.67 -3.80
C GLY A 76 7.72 16.47 -4.40
N VAL A 77 6.52 15.89 -4.39
CA VAL A 77 5.28 16.47 -4.94
C VAL A 77 4.25 16.69 -3.83
N LYS A 78 3.25 17.54 -4.09
CA LYS A 78 2.16 17.85 -3.14
C LYS A 78 0.94 16.97 -3.33
N GLY A 79 0.68 16.52 -4.57
CA GLY A 79 -0.41 15.62 -4.92
C GLY A 79 -1.68 16.31 -5.42
N ASP A 80 -1.67 17.62 -5.69
CA ASP A 80 -2.87 18.34 -6.15
C ASP A 80 -3.06 18.15 -7.66
N HIS A 81 -2.02 18.47 -8.46
CA HIS A 81 -2.01 18.28 -9.92
C HIS A 81 -0.83 17.39 -10.30
N LEU A 82 -1.02 16.06 -10.20
CA LEU A 82 0.05 15.09 -10.36
C LEU A 82 0.82 15.28 -11.67
N ARG A 83 0.13 15.58 -12.78
CA ARG A 83 0.77 15.77 -14.08
C ARG A 83 1.75 16.95 -14.08
N ASP A 84 1.30 18.13 -13.66
CA ASP A 84 2.10 19.35 -13.66
C ASP A 84 3.22 19.30 -12.63
N GLU A 85 2.94 18.74 -11.46
CA GLU A 85 3.93 18.55 -10.41
C GLU A 85 5.03 17.56 -10.84
N PHE A 86 4.67 16.46 -11.48
CA PHE A 86 5.65 15.53 -12.06
C PHE A 86 6.51 16.20 -13.11
N LEU A 87 5.95 16.99 -14.03
CA LEU A 87 6.74 17.76 -15.00
C LEU A 87 7.70 18.74 -14.32
N GLN A 88 7.24 19.44 -13.28
CA GLN A 88 8.07 20.38 -12.54
C GLN A 88 9.22 19.69 -11.78
N VAL A 89 8.98 18.52 -11.21
CA VAL A 89 10.03 17.76 -10.51
C VAL A 89 10.99 17.12 -11.51
N LEU A 90 10.49 16.61 -12.65
CA LEU A 90 11.32 16.12 -13.75
C LEU A 90 12.25 17.21 -14.32
N ALA A 91 11.82 18.48 -14.34
CA ALA A 91 12.67 19.59 -14.76
C ALA A 91 13.88 19.82 -13.83
N LYS A 92 13.81 19.40 -12.55
CA LYS A 92 14.91 19.48 -11.59
C LYS A 92 15.84 18.26 -11.64
N LEU A 93 15.45 17.20 -12.35
CA LEU A 93 16.22 15.96 -12.43
C LEU A 93 17.65 16.15 -12.97
N PRO A 94 17.91 16.99 -13.99
CA PRO A 94 19.28 17.27 -14.44
C PRO A 94 20.16 17.90 -13.37
N GLU A 95 19.60 18.81 -12.55
CA GLU A 95 20.33 19.41 -11.41
C GLU A 95 20.64 18.36 -10.33
N MET A 96 19.72 17.42 -10.09
CA MET A 96 19.95 16.29 -9.17
C MET A 96 21.10 15.42 -9.67
N TYR A 97 21.15 15.11 -10.97
CA TYR A 97 22.26 14.36 -11.56
C TYR A 97 23.59 15.12 -11.40
N ALA A 98 23.62 16.41 -11.72
CA ALA A 98 24.82 17.23 -11.56
C ALA A 98 25.31 17.28 -10.10
N ASN A 99 24.40 17.33 -9.14
CA ASN A 99 24.74 17.26 -7.73
C ASN A 99 25.35 15.90 -7.34
N SER A 100 24.79 14.80 -7.84
CA SER A 100 25.24 13.44 -7.51
C SER A 100 26.61 13.04 -8.08
N ILE A 101 27.12 13.78 -9.07
CA ILE A 101 28.47 13.57 -9.62
C ILE A 101 29.48 14.62 -9.16
N ARG A 102 29.12 15.54 -8.25
CA ARG A 102 30.03 16.61 -7.82
C ARG A 102 31.34 16.08 -7.26
N ASP A 103 31.26 14.95 -6.56
CA ASP A 103 32.38 14.29 -5.89
C ASP A 103 33.00 13.16 -6.73
N ILE A 104 32.56 12.96 -7.98
CA ILE A 104 33.02 11.84 -8.81
C ILE A 104 34.53 11.89 -9.09
N GLY A 105 35.13 13.08 -9.14
CA GLY A 105 36.57 13.25 -9.29
C GLY A 105 37.40 12.60 -8.18
N LYS A 106 36.82 12.40 -6.99
CA LYS A 106 37.48 11.69 -5.87
C LYS A 106 37.67 10.19 -6.15
N LEU A 107 36.97 9.63 -7.13
CA LEU A 107 37.12 8.24 -7.54
C LEU A 107 38.32 8.04 -8.48
N GLY A 108 38.95 9.11 -8.97
CA GLY A 108 40.08 9.03 -9.89
C GLY A 108 41.26 8.19 -9.36
N GLU A 109 41.56 8.29 -8.06
CA GLU A 109 42.60 7.47 -7.43
C GLU A 109 42.26 5.97 -7.46
N ALA A 110 41.00 5.62 -7.19
CA ALA A 110 40.53 4.24 -7.24
C ALA A 110 40.52 3.69 -8.67
N VAL A 111 40.14 4.50 -9.66
CA VAL A 111 40.16 4.14 -11.08
C VAL A 111 41.59 3.91 -11.58
N ASN A 112 42.54 4.72 -11.13
CA ASN A 112 43.96 4.56 -11.47
C ASN A 112 44.52 3.25 -10.87
N LEU A 113 44.23 2.97 -9.60
CA LEU A 113 44.57 1.71 -8.95
C LEU A 113 44.00 0.50 -9.71
N PHE A 114 42.75 0.58 -10.18
CA PHE A 114 42.13 -0.48 -10.96
C PHE A 114 42.83 -0.71 -12.30
N SER A 115 43.29 0.35 -12.97
CA SER A 115 44.02 0.22 -14.24
C SER A 115 45.45 -0.30 -14.10
N GLU A 116 46.09 -0.14 -12.95
CA GLU A 116 47.43 -0.72 -12.72
C GLU A 116 47.42 -2.26 -12.81
N GLY A 117 46.26 -2.88 -12.61
CA GLY A 117 46.08 -4.34 -12.71
C GLY A 117 45.58 -4.86 -14.06
N SER A 118 45.35 -4.01 -15.07
CA SER A 118 44.68 -4.43 -16.31
C SER A 118 45.16 -3.68 -17.56
N ASP A 119 45.57 -4.41 -18.60
CA ASP A 119 46.12 -3.88 -19.87
C ASP A 119 45.07 -3.24 -20.82
N LYS A 120 43.78 -3.27 -20.47
CA LYS A 120 42.69 -2.73 -21.30
C LYS A 120 42.19 -1.39 -20.75
N GLN A 121 41.59 -0.56 -21.62
CA GLN A 121 40.86 0.65 -21.19
C GLN A 121 39.73 0.26 -20.22
N CYS A 122 40.03 0.29 -18.93
CA CYS A 122 39.13 -0.12 -17.87
C CYS A 122 38.24 1.05 -17.45
N LEU A 123 36.96 0.75 -17.18
CA LEU A 123 35.95 1.67 -16.69
C LEU A 123 35.80 2.94 -17.58
N PRO A 124 35.50 2.77 -18.89
CA PRO A 124 35.49 3.88 -19.84
C PRO A 124 34.43 4.95 -19.54
N LEU A 125 33.27 4.59 -18.99
CA LEU A 125 32.24 5.58 -18.61
C LEU A 125 32.66 6.37 -17.39
N LEU A 126 33.22 5.69 -16.38
CA LEU A 126 33.67 6.34 -15.16
C LEU A 126 34.81 7.33 -15.43
N ARG A 127 35.78 6.96 -16.29
CA ARG A 127 36.84 7.88 -16.76
C ARG A 127 36.28 9.10 -17.48
N HIS A 128 35.33 8.88 -18.39
CA HIS A 128 34.70 9.96 -19.11
C HIS A 128 33.95 10.92 -18.18
N LEU A 129 33.20 10.40 -17.21
CA LEU A 129 32.48 11.21 -16.22
C LEU A 129 33.41 11.99 -15.28
N ILE A 130 34.59 11.45 -14.97
CA ILE A 130 35.61 12.17 -14.17
C ILE A 130 36.20 13.34 -14.96
N GLU A 131 36.47 13.17 -16.26
CA GLU A 131 37.10 14.19 -17.10
C GLU A 131 36.13 15.26 -17.59
N PHE A 132 34.94 14.86 -18.03
CA PHE A 132 33.99 15.75 -18.73
C PHE A 132 32.68 15.99 -17.97
N GLY A 133 32.41 15.25 -16.88
CA GLY A 133 31.14 15.32 -16.16
C GLY A 133 29.98 14.66 -16.90
N ASN A 134 28.74 14.95 -16.48
CA ASN A 134 27.52 14.36 -17.06
C ASN A 134 27.21 14.98 -18.43
N THR A 135 27.86 14.48 -19.48
CA THR A 135 27.64 14.89 -20.87
C THR A 135 26.51 14.10 -21.53
N THR A 136 26.16 14.46 -22.77
CA THR A 136 25.26 13.67 -23.60
C THR A 136 25.91 12.35 -24.02
N VAL A 137 25.07 11.34 -24.26
CA VAL A 137 25.50 10.06 -24.82
C VAL A 137 26.14 10.26 -26.20
N TYR A 138 25.64 11.20 -27.00
CA TYR A 138 26.26 11.58 -28.28
C TYR A 138 27.73 11.96 -28.11
N GLN A 139 28.04 12.79 -27.11
CA GLN A 139 29.42 13.23 -26.86
C GLN A 139 30.32 12.08 -26.43
N TYR A 140 29.80 11.13 -25.66
CA TYR A 140 30.56 9.94 -25.26
C TYR A 140 30.89 9.04 -26.47
N VAL A 141 29.90 8.79 -27.34
CA VAL A 141 30.06 7.90 -28.50
C VAL A 141 30.94 8.53 -29.58
N ASN A 142 30.68 9.79 -29.91
CA ASN A 142 31.34 10.47 -31.03
C ASN A 142 32.58 11.26 -30.61
N LYS A 143 32.87 11.36 -29.30
CA LYS A 143 33.98 12.14 -28.71
C LYS A 143 33.96 13.64 -29.05
N GLU A 144 32.87 14.14 -29.61
CA GLU A 144 32.64 15.54 -29.97
C GLU A 144 31.29 16.02 -29.41
N ALA A 145 31.23 17.27 -28.95
CA ALA A 145 30.00 17.85 -28.42
C ALA A 145 28.97 18.08 -29.54
N PRO A 146 27.68 17.76 -29.33
CA PRO A 146 26.64 18.00 -30.32
C PRO A 146 26.35 19.50 -30.48
N LEU A 147 26.04 19.94 -31.70
CA LEU A 147 25.63 21.34 -31.95
C LEU A 147 24.17 21.61 -31.55
N THR A 148 23.31 20.59 -31.53
CA THR A 148 21.90 20.70 -31.17
C THR A 148 21.43 19.42 -30.51
N ILE A 149 20.64 19.54 -29.44
CA ILE A 149 20.11 18.42 -28.65
C ILE A 149 18.59 18.41 -28.84
N GLU A 150 18.06 17.33 -29.41
CA GLU A 150 16.62 17.09 -29.54
C GLU A 150 16.21 15.98 -28.55
N GLU A 151 15.88 16.37 -27.31
CA GLU A 151 15.41 15.41 -26.30
C GLU A 151 14.02 14.86 -26.66
N PRO A 152 13.79 13.53 -26.49
CA PRO A 152 12.46 12.96 -26.68
C PRO A 152 11.45 13.58 -25.70
N PRO A 153 10.22 13.86 -26.15
CA PRO A 153 9.19 14.40 -25.26
C PRO A 153 8.85 13.37 -24.18
N VAL A 154 8.71 13.84 -22.94
CA VAL A 154 8.28 13.01 -21.82
C VAL A 154 6.86 12.52 -22.07
N LYS A 155 6.69 11.21 -22.21
CA LYS A 155 5.37 10.58 -22.45
C LYS A 155 4.63 10.42 -21.11
N LEU A 156 4.10 11.50 -20.56
CA LEU A 156 3.16 11.41 -19.44
C LEU A 156 1.73 11.30 -20.00
N ASN A 157 1.18 10.09 -20.00
CA ASN A 157 -0.22 9.82 -20.36
C ASN A 157 -1.14 9.89 -19.14
N LEU A 158 -0.94 10.87 -18.27
CA LEU A 158 -1.87 11.17 -17.18
C LEU A 158 -3.05 11.90 -17.79
N SER A 159 -4.02 11.15 -18.31
CA SER A 159 -5.31 11.68 -18.73
C SER A 159 -6.06 12.17 -17.49
N GLU A 160 -6.12 13.49 -17.30
CA GLU A 160 -6.93 14.09 -16.24
C GLU A 160 -8.44 14.01 -16.53
N ASP A 161 -8.86 13.64 -17.74
CA ASP A 161 -10.26 13.50 -18.12
C ASP A 161 -10.60 12.09 -18.60
N ASN A 162 -11.13 11.26 -17.70
CA ASN A 162 -12.02 10.16 -18.08
C ASN A 162 -13.22 10.10 -17.12
N THR A 163 -13.73 11.28 -16.74
CA THR A 163 -15.10 11.43 -16.28
C THR A 163 -15.99 11.57 -17.51
N MET A 164 -16.61 10.45 -17.89
CA MET A 164 -17.73 10.31 -18.85
C MET A 164 -17.35 10.13 -20.33
N ALA A 165 -17.20 8.87 -20.76
CA ALA A 165 -17.99 8.22 -21.83
C ALA A 165 -17.34 6.90 -22.29
N ASN A 166 -17.74 5.78 -21.70
CA ASN A 166 -18.37 4.69 -22.43
C ASN A 166 -18.75 3.57 -21.47
N THR A 167 -20.07 3.38 -21.37
CA THR A 167 -20.70 2.13 -20.97
C THR A 167 -20.34 1.11 -22.04
N ASP A 168 -19.57 0.09 -21.68
CA ASP A 168 -19.71 -1.23 -22.29
C ASP A 168 -19.27 -2.28 -21.28
N GLU A 169 -20.24 -3.12 -20.94
CA GLU A 169 -20.14 -4.29 -20.09
C GLU A 169 -19.18 -5.28 -20.72
N ASN A 170 -18.02 -5.50 -20.09
CA ASN A 170 -17.25 -6.76 -20.04
C ASN A 170 -15.91 -6.48 -19.32
N GLU A 171 -15.97 -6.39 -17.99
CA GLU A 171 -14.78 -6.60 -17.17
C GLU A 171 -14.46 -8.10 -17.22
N ILE A 172 -13.39 -8.43 -17.95
CA ILE A 172 -12.74 -9.74 -17.83
C ILE A 172 -11.89 -9.68 -16.56
N ASP A 173 -12.42 -10.33 -15.52
CA ASP A 173 -11.76 -10.68 -14.26
C ASP A 173 -10.58 -11.62 -14.54
N PHE A 174 -9.35 -11.11 -14.39
CA PHE A 174 -8.12 -11.92 -14.38
C PHE A 174 -7.70 -12.15 -12.92
N GLY A 175 -8.50 -12.94 -12.20
CA GLY A 175 -8.01 -13.70 -11.05
C GLY A 175 -7.10 -14.85 -11.53
N GLY A 176 -5.90 -14.94 -10.97
CA GLY A 176 -5.05 -16.13 -11.10
C GLY A 176 -3.56 -15.85 -11.23
N ASP A 177 -2.91 -15.75 -10.07
CA ASP A 177 -1.66 -16.42 -9.68
C ASP A 177 -0.76 -16.99 -10.81
N ASP A 178 0.48 -16.48 -10.93
CA ASP A 178 1.70 -17.22 -10.56
C ASP A 178 2.99 -16.55 -11.10
N ASN A 179 3.96 -16.44 -10.18
CA ASN A 179 5.41 -16.54 -10.36
C ASN A 179 6.33 -15.30 -10.52
N GLY A 180 7.37 -15.26 -9.66
CA GLY A 180 8.66 -14.60 -9.92
C GLY A 180 9.14 -13.59 -8.87
N GLY A 181 9.56 -14.06 -7.68
CA GLY A 181 9.87 -13.23 -6.51
C GLY A 181 11.00 -12.20 -6.61
N THR A 182 10.91 -11.13 -5.81
CA THR A 182 11.78 -10.85 -4.65
C THR A 182 11.29 -9.57 -3.94
N SER A 183 11.45 -9.54 -2.60
CA SER A 183 11.42 -8.36 -1.73
C SER A 183 10.06 -7.80 -1.28
N SER A 184 9.60 -8.35 -0.14
CA SER A 184 8.93 -7.67 0.97
C SER A 184 8.31 -6.28 0.71
N THR A 185 7.03 -6.25 0.33
CA THR A 185 6.09 -5.28 0.89
C THR A 185 4.74 -5.98 1.02
N ILE A 186 4.09 -5.73 2.13
CA ILE A 186 2.82 -6.33 2.54
C ILE A 186 1.83 -6.10 1.39
N SER A 187 1.52 -7.18 0.67
CA SER A 187 0.40 -7.22 -0.24
C SER A 187 -0.80 -6.76 0.56
N ALA A 188 -1.40 -5.64 0.14
CA ALA A 188 -2.76 -5.32 0.53
C ALA A 188 -3.64 -6.41 -0.06
N GLU A 189 -3.64 -7.58 0.59
CA GLU A 189 -4.76 -8.49 0.61
C GLU A 189 -5.96 -7.60 0.85
N MET A 190 -6.69 -7.43 -0.24
CA MET A 190 -8.05 -6.97 -0.36
C MET A 190 -8.72 -7.10 1.00
N ILE A 191 -8.78 -6.00 1.76
CA ILE A 191 -9.61 -5.96 2.95
C ILE A 191 -11.03 -5.90 2.41
N ASP A 192 -11.54 -7.08 2.10
CA ASP A 192 -12.94 -7.40 1.93
C ASP A 192 -13.61 -7.05 3.27
N PHE A 193 -14.00 -5.78 3.39
CA PHE A 193 -14.92 -5.35 4.43
C PHE A 193 -16.28 -5.92 4.09
N GLY A 194 -16.45 -7.19 4.45
CA GLY A 194 -17.59 -8.03 4.17
C GLY A 194 -18.88 -7.23 4.14
N GLU A 195 -19.46 -7.18 2.93
CA GLU A 195 -20.84 -6.88 2.72
C GLU A 195 -21.67 -7.84 3.58
N LEU A 196 -22.34 -7.29 4.59
CA LEU A 196 -23.10 -8.02 5.58
C LEU A 196 -24.43 -8.50 4.98
N SER A 197 -24.41 -9.50 4.09
CA SER A 197 -25.61 -10.22 3.68
C SER A 197 -26.00 -11.24 4.77
N LEU A 198 -26.68 -10.76 5.81
CA LEU A 198 -27.36 -11.58 6.80
C LEU A 198 -28.68 -12.09 6.25
N ASP A 199 -28.64 -13.06 5.34
CA ASP A 199 -29.81 -13.89 5.03
C ASP A 199 -29.75 -15.19 5.82
N VAL A 200 -30.45 -15.15 6.96
CA VAL A 200 -30.85 -16.32 7.72
C VAL A 200 -31.91 -17.05 6.90
N ASN A 201 -31.53 -18.11 6.17
CA ASN A 201 -32.32 -19.32 5.88
C ASN A 201 -31.76 -20.08 4.67
N ASN A 202 -30.85 -21.04 4.86
CA ASN A 202 -31.04 -22.36 4.27
C ASN A 202 -30.16 -23.44 4.91
N VAL A 203 -30.79 -24.60 5.10
CA VAL A 203 -30.26 -25.81 5.72
C VAL A 203 -29.97 -26.83 4.61
N ALA A 204 -28.95 -27.67 4.85
CA ALA A 204 -28.54 -28.88 4.11
C ALA A 204 -27.77 -28.61 2.79
N ASN A 205 -26.78 -29.40 2.39
CA ASN A 205 -26.53 -30.81 2.67
C ASN A 205 -25.05 -31.17 2.40
N GLU A 206 -24.59 -32.22 3.07
CA GLU A 206 -23.30 -32.87 2.92
C GLU A 206 -23.12 -33.54 1.54
N THR A 207 -21.89 -33.61 1.03
CA THR A 207 -21.23 -34.84 0.53
C THR A 207 -19.81 -34.55 0.04
N ASP A 208 -18.84 -35.27 0.63
CA ASP A 208 -17.49 -35.57 0.16
C ASP A 208 -17.54 -36.78 -0.81
N PRO A 209 -16.44 -37.39 -1.32
CA PRO A 209 -15.23 -36.94 -2.01
C PRO A 209 -15.12 -37.57 -3.43
N ASN A 210 -14.03 -37.23 -4.15
CA ASN A 210 -13.19 -38.13 -4.98
C ASN A 210 -13.10 -37.84 -6.49
N ASP A 211 -11.85 -37.95 -6.95
CA ASP A 211 -11.38 -38.40 -8.27
C ASP A 211 -10.95 -37.34 -9.29
N GLY A 212 -9.66 -37.37 -9.63
CA GLY A 212 -9.03 -36.49 -10.61
C GLY A 212 -7.50 -36.53 -10.56
N ASP A 213 -6.94 -37.72 -10.78
CA ASP A 213 -5.52 -37.95 -11.09
C ASP A 213 -4.97 -36.92 -12.09
N ILE A 214 -3.89 -36.22 -11.74
CA ILE A 214 -3.09 -35.44 -12.69
C ILE A 214 -1.71 -36.10 -12.80
N ASP A 215 -1.49 -36.65 -13.98
CA ASP A 215 -0.33 -37.34 -14.49
C ASP A 215 0.92 -36.43 -14.56
N TRP A 216 2.02 -36.87 -13.95
CA TRP A 216 3.33 -36.21 -13.98
C TRP A 216 4.28 -36.89 -14.98
N GLY A 217 3.77 -37.20 -16.17
CA GLY A 217 4.51 -37.81 -17.28
C GLY A 217 5.50 -36.86 -17.95
N ILE A 218 6.76 -36.94 -17.52
CA ILE A 218 7.93 -36.53 -18.30
C ILE A 218 8.00 -37.39 -19.58
N GLU A 219 8.03 -36.74 -20.74
CA GLU A 219 8.39 -37.40 -22.00
C GLU A 219 9.56 -36.66 -22.65
N THR A 220 10.75 -37.26 -22.50
CA THR A 220 11.97 -36.92 -23.22
C THR A 220 12.00 -37.63 -24.56
N THR A 221 12.03 -36.88 -25.66
CA THR A 221 12.64 -37.34 -26.92
C THR A 221 13.37 -36.20 -27.64
N PRO A 222 14.41 -36.52 -28.45
CA PRO A 222 15.58 -35.68 -28.60
C PRO A 222 15.67 -34.94 -29.94
N THR A 223 16.48 -33.87 -29.92
CA THR A 223 17.27 -33.32 -31.03
C THR A 223 16.55 -33.02 -32.36
N ASP A 224 16.29 -31.73 -32.58
CA ASP A 224 16.52 -31.13 -33.90
C ASP A 224 17.56 -30.01 -33.76
N VAL A 225 18.61 -30.16 -34.55
CA VAL A 225 19.77 -29.28 -34.61
C VAL A 225 19.36 -28.07 -35.44
N VAL A 226 19.07 -26.95 -34.79
CA VAL A 226 18.87 -25.68 -35.49
C VAL A 226 20.25 -25.15 -35.86
N GLU A 227 20.61 -25.26 -37.14
CA GLU A 227 21.69 -24.49 -37.75
C GLU A 227 21.44 -23.00 -37.48
N ILE A 228 22.39 -22.36 -36.81
CA ILE A 228 22.42 -20.91 -36.63
C ILE A 228 22.88 -20.34 -37.97
N ASP A 229 21.93 -19.84 -38.75
CA ASP A 229 22.20 -19.06 -39.95
C ASP A 229 22.82 -17.71 -39.52
N LEU A 230 24.05 -17.46 -39.95
CA LEU A 230 24.87 -16.28 -39.60
C LEU A 230 24.81 -15.19 -40.68
N ASP A 231 23.72 -15.13 -41.45
CA ASP A 231 23.45 -14.03 -42.38
C ASP A 231 22.62 -12.94 -41.69
N ILE A 232 23.27 -12.22 -40.77
CA ILE A 232 22.78 -10.93 -40.28
C ILE A 232 23.07 -9.88 -41.38
N PRO A 233 22.07 -9.16 -41.91
CA PRO A 233 22.28 -8.15 -42.93
C PRO A 233 23.24 -7.06 -42.39
N ILE A 234 24.33 -6.86 -43.12
CA ILE A 234 25.49 -5.99 -42.82
C ILE A 234 25.14 -4.48 -42.72
N GLU A 235 23.86 -4.11 -42.75
CA GLU A 235 23.40 -2.72 -42.75
C GLU A 235 23.25 -2.10 -41.34
N GLU A 236 23.38 -2.90 -40.26
CA GLU A 236 23.23 -2.41 -38.88
C GLU A 236 24.55 -2.08 -38.16
N TYR A 237 25.70 -2.31 -38.82
CA TYR A 237 26.96 -1.68 -38.41
C TYR A 237 27.18 -0.43 -39.24
N GLY A 238 26.90 0.72 -38.63
CA GLY A 238 27.32 2.02 -39.14
C GLY A 238 28.84 2.09 -39.24
N ILE A 239 29.41 1.57 -40.33
CA ILE A 239 30.72 1.98 -40.83
C ILE A 239 30.51 3.38 -41.39
N VAL A 240 30.67 4.37 -40.51
CA VAL A 240 30.77 5.77 -40.90
C VAL A 240 32.04 5.91 -41.73
N ILE A 241 31.86 6.09 -43.03
CA ILE A 241 32.92 6.54 -43.93
C ILE A 241 33.37 7.89 -43.37
N GLU A 242 34.64 7.97 -42.97
CA GLU A 242 35.32 9.19 -42.53
C GLU A 242 35.24 10.26 -43.63
N GLY A 243 34.13 10.99 -43.65
CA GLY A 243 33.99 12.28 -44.31
C GLY A 243 34.67 13.32 -43.44
N ALA A 244 35.81 13.80 -43.90
CA ALA A 244 36.63 14.80 -43.25
C ALA A 244 35.84 16.01 -42.74
N GLY A 245 36.00 16.31 -41.44
CA GLY A 245 36.10 17.66 -40.88
C GLY A 245 34.85 18.55 -40.85
N LEU A 246 34.44 18.90 -39.63
CA LEU A 246 33.57 20.03 -39.26
C LEU A 246 32.11 19.94 -39.72
N ASP A 247 31.34 19.02 -39.14
CA ASP A 247 29.90 19.28 -38.95
C ASP A 247 29.42 18.52 -37.71
N GLY A 248 29.39 19.21 -36.57
CA GLY A 248 28.95 18.60 -35.32
C GLY A 248 27.48 18.19 -35.43
N GLY A 249 27.23 16.89 -35.31
CA GLY A 249 25.91 16.31 -35.52
C GLY A 249 24.86 16.70 -34.47
N VAL A 250 23.60 16.39 -34.80
CA VAL A 250 22.45 16.60 -33.93
C VAL A 250 22.22 15.35 -33.07
N ALA A 251 22.22 15.50 -31.75
CA ALA A 251 21.92 14.40 -30.84
C ALA A 251 20.39 14.17 -30.83
N LYS A 252 19.94 13.02 -31.35
CA LYS A 252 18.51 12.66 -31.45
C LYS A 252 18.22 11.36 -30.71
N GLY A 253 16.99 11.23 -30.22
CA GLY A 253 16.51 9.99 -29.59
C GLY A 253 17.26 9.67 -28.30
N GLU A 254 17.74 8.43 -28.18
CA GLU A 254 18.49 7.97 -26.99
C GLU A 254 19.83 8.69 -26.80
N GLN A 255 20.44 9.17 -27.90
CA GLN A 255 21.73 9.87 -27.84
C GLN A 255 21.62 11.32 -27.33
N ALA A 256 20.39 11.86 -27.28
CA ALA A 256 20.12 13.18 -26.73
C ALA A 256 20.16 13.21 -25.19
N TYR A 257 19.92 12.06 -24.54
CA TYR A 257 19.97 11.97 -23.09
C TYR A 257 21.39 12.14 -22.57
N THR A 258 21.50 12.62 -21.33
CA THR A 258 22.77 12.59 -20.59
C THR A 258 23.13 11.15 -20.20
N ILE A 259 24.41 10.88 -19.94
CA ILE A 259 24.89 9.54 -19.57
C ILE A 259 24.08 8.95 -18.39
N LEU A 260 23.81 9.78 -17.36
CA LEU A 260 23.07 9.35 -16.17
C LEU A 260 21.55 9.27 -16.34
N ASP A 261 21.04 9.85 -17.43
CA ASP A 261 19.62 9.87 -17.77
C ASP A 261 19.27 8.80 -18.81
N SER A 262 20.22 8.30 -19.60
CA SER A 262 19.99 7.17 -20.50
C SER A 262 19.94 5.85 -19.72
N PRO A 263 18.88 5.03 -19.83
CA PRO A 263 18.79 3.76 -19.11
C PRO A 263 19.97 2.82 -19.34
N THR A 264 20.35 2.64 -20.60
CA THR A 264 21.45 1.77 -21.01
C THR A 264 22.80 2.18 -20.42
N TYR A 265 23.12 3.48 -20.44
CA TYR A 265 24.41 3.99 -19.98
C TYR A 265 24.44 4.20 -18.47
N ARG A 266 23.30 4.49 -17.85
CA ARG A 266 23.15 4.53 -16.39
C ARG A 266 23.42 3.16 -15.78
N ASP A 267 22.85 2.10 -16.34
CA ASP A 267 23.07 0.73 -15.85
C ASP A 267 24.54 0.33 -16.00
N ARG A 268 25.13 0.56 -17.18
CA ARG A 268 26.57 0.31 -17.41
C ARG A 268 27.47 1.11 -16.46
N PHE A 269 27.12 2.36 -16.19
CA PHE A 269 27.85 3.19 -15.24
C PHE A 269 27.74 2.64 -13.81
N LEU A 270 26.56 2.17 -13.39
CA LEU A 270 26.40 1.52 -12.10
C LEU A 270 27.21 0.22 -12.02
N ASP A 271 27.20 -0.59 -13.09
CA ASP A 271 28.01 -1.80 -13.19
C ASP A 271 29.52 -1.49 -13.02
N GLU A 272 30.04 -0.46 -13.70
CA GLU A 272 31.43 -0.01 -13.58
C GLU A 272 31.76 0.44 -12.14
N ILE A 273 30.85 1.14 -11.46
CA ILE A 273 31.05 1.53 -10.06
C ILE A 273 31.03 0.32 -9.13
N TYR A 274 30.11 -0.62 -9.32
CA TYR A 274 30.04 -1.84 -8.51
C TYR A 274 31.25 -2.76 -8.75
N GLU A 275 31.77 -2.82 -9.98
CA GLU A 275 33.01 -3.51 -10.31
C GLU A 275 34.19 -2.89 -9.53
N LEU A 276 34.30 -1.56 -9.54
CA LEU A 276 35.33 -0.84 -8.79
C LEU A 276 35.18 -1.04 -7.27
N GLU A 277 33.95 -1.01 -6.75
CA GLU A 277 33.66 -1.29 -5.35
C GLU A 277 34.09 -2.71 -4.96
N ALA A 278 33.70 -3.72 -5.75
CA ALA A 278 34.03 -5.12 -5.51
C ALA A 278 35.56 -5.33 -5.53
N PHE A 279 36.26 -4.72 -6.48
CA PHE A 279 37.72 -4.74 -6.54
C PHE A 279 38.36 -4.17 -5.26
N LEU A 280 37.94 -2.99 -4.82
CA LEU A 280 38.49 -2.39 -3.60
C LEU A 280 38.17 -3.21 -2.34
N ARG A 281 36.98 -3.81 -2.25
CA ARG A 281 36.61 -4.71 -1.15
C ARG A 281 37.50 -5.96 -1.13
N MET A 282 37.74 -6.56 -2.29
CA MET A 282 38.63 -7.72 -2.42
C MET A 282 40.07 -7.33 -2.05
N ARG A 283 40.55 -6.18 -2.55
CA ARG A 283 41.88 -5.64 -2.22
C ARG A 283 42.06 -5.41 -0.72
N LEU A 284 41.04 -4.85 -0.07
CA LEU A 284 41.04 -4.63 1.37
C LEU A 284 41.07 -5.96 2.15
N TYR A 285 40.32 -6.96 1.68
CA TYR A 285 40.34 -8.30 2.28
C TYR A 285 41.73 -8.95 2.16
N GLU A 286 42.36 -8.89 0.98
CA GLU A 286 43.72 -9.38 0.75
C GLU A 286 44.72 -8.71 1.69
N LEU A 287 44.70 -7.38 1.80
CA LEU A 287 45.61 -6.63 2.68
C LEU A 287 45.49 -7.03 4.15
N ASN A 288 44.26 -7.28 4.63
CA ASN A 288 44.06 -7.76 5.99
C ASN A 288 44.52 -9.20 6.20
N GLN A 289 44.52 -10.02 5.13
CA GLN A 289 44.92 -11.43 5.17
C GLN A 289 46.44 -11.64 4.98
N LEU A 290 47.15 -10.65 4.43
CA LEU A 290 48.61 -10.65 4.29
C LEU A 290 49.34 -10.77 5.65
N ASP A 291 48.76 -10.24 6.73
CA ASP A 291 49.31 -10.39 8.09
C ASP A 291 49.26 -11.86 8.59
N ALA A 292 48.48 -12.73 7.95
CA ALA A 292 48.24 -14.10 8.40
C ALA A 292 48.81 -15.20 7.47
N SER A 293 49.11 -14.91 6.20
CA SER A 293 49.50 -15.97 5.24
C SER A 293 50.49 -15.49 4.16
N SER A 294 51.68 -16.11 4.14
CA SER A 294 52.83 -15.77 3.31
C SER A 294 52.74 -16.16 1.82
N ASN A 295 51.64 -16.80 1.38
CA ASN A 295 51.52 -17.31 0.01
C ASN A 295 50.89 -16.31 -1.00
N ILE A 296 50.28 -15.22 -0.54
CA ILE A 296 49.68 -14.18 -1.41
C ILE A 296 50.76 -13.17 -1.91
N MET A 297 51.98 -13.29 -1.37
CA MET A 297 53.06 -12.30 -1.49
C MET A 297 53.58 -12.07 -2.92
N PHE A 298 53.47 -13.04 -3.83
CA PHE A 298 54.19 -12.99 -5.12
C PHE A 298 53.45 -12.21 -6.23
N SER A 299 52.12 -12.22 -6.26
CA SER A 299 51.32 -11.45 -7.26
C SER A 299 51.12 -9.98 -6.86
N LEU A 300 51.45 -9.65 -5.61
CA LEU A 300 51.00 -8.42 -4.94
C LEU A 300 52.15 -7.43 -4.69
N MET A 301 53.39 -7.89 -4.81
CA MET A 301 54.59 -7.15 -4.41
C MET A 301 54.79 -5.82 -5.18
N ASP A 302 54.38 -5.77 -6.46
CA ASP A 302 54.52 -4.56 -7.28
C ASP A 302 53.45 -3.49 -6.98
N THR A 303 52.27 -3.87 -6.48
CA THR A 303 51.13 -2.95 -6.20
C THR A 303 50.91 -2.65 -4.71
N ILE A 304 51.55 -3.38 -3.78
CA ILE A 304 51.46 -3.10 -2.33
C ILE A 304 52.20 -1.80 -1.96
N SER A 305 53.21 -1.40 -2.72
CA SER A 305 54.12 -0.32 -2.32
C SER A 305 53.48 1.07 -2.34
N THR A 306 52.28 1.23 -2.94
CA THR A 306 51.66 2.54 -3.19
C THR A 306 50.45 2.86 -2.31
N TYR A 307 49.70 1.86 -1.79
CA TYR A 307 48.45 2.12 -1.05
C TYR A 307 48.30 1.26 0.22
N ASP A 308 47.98 1.90 1.34
CA ASP A 308 47.69 1.27 2.62
C ASP A 308 46.20 0.92 2.80
N ALA A 309 45.90 0.05 3.77
CA ALA A 309 44.52 -0.38 4.06
C ALA A 309 43.59 0.80 4.39
N ASP A 310 44.12 1.85 5.04
CA ASP A 310 43.33 3.04 5.36
C ASP A 310 43.05 3.92 4.13
N SER A 311 43.95 3.98 3.13
CA SER A 311 43.64 4.65 1.86
C SER A 311 42.56 3.92 1.07
N ILE A 312 42.59 2.59 1.01
CA ILE A 312 41.54 1.81 0.33
C ILE A 312 40.18 1.97 1.03
N ARG A 313 40.15 2.02 2.37
CA ARG A 313 38.92 2.35 3.12
C ARG A 313 38.38 3.73 2.76
N LYS A 314 39.24 4.75 2.61
CA LYS A 314 38.82 6.09 2.17
C LYS A 314 38.26 6.05 0.75
N MET A 315 38.89 5.33 -0.16
CA MET A 315 38.39 5.15 -1.54
C MET A 315 37.01 4.47 -1.56
N LEU A 316 36.83 3.39 -0.81
CA LEU A 316 35.52 2.73 -0.64
C LEU A 316 34.47 3.68 -0.09
N THR A 317 34.80 4.45 0.95
CA THR A 317 33.88 5.43 1.54
C THR A 317 33.45 6.49 0.51
N ASN A 318 34.35 6.88 -0.41
CA ASN A 318 34.01 7.82 -1.48
C ASN A 318 33.09 7.19 -2.53
N ILE A 319 33.32 5.92 -2.90
CA ILE A 319 32.45 5.17 -3.81
C ILE A 319 31.04 5.01 -3.20
N GLU A 320 30.95 4.61 -1.93
CA GLU A 320 29.67 4.46 -1.23
C GLU A 320 28.88 5.77 -1.15
N LYS A 321 29.57 6.91 -0.97
CA LYS A 321 28.94 8.24 -1.00
C LYS A 321 28.36 8.55 -2.38
N VAL A 322 29.14 8.36 -3.45
CA VAL A 322 28.67 8.59 -4.82
C VAL A 322 27.53 7.64 -5.18
N LEU A 323 27.59 6.37 -4.77
CA LEU A 323 26.49 5.41 -4.93
C LEU A 323 25.23 5.88 -4.21
N CYS A 324 25.33 6.32 -2.95
CA CYS A 324 24.18 6.84 -2.19
C CYS A 324 23.54 8.05 -2.89
N GLU A 325 24.35 8.97 -3.42
CA GLU A 325 23.84 10.17 -4.11
C GLU A 325 23.19 9.84 -5.46
N ILE A 326 23.78 8.95 -6.25
CA ILE A 326 23.26 8.56 -7.57
C ILE A 326 22.04 7.64 -7.45
N CYS A 327 22.02 6.78 -6.43
CA CYS A 327 20.92 5.85 -6.15
C CYS A 327 19.86 6.39 -5.18
N ASN A 328 19.83 7.71 -4.96
CA ASN A 328 18.80 8.32 -4.12
C ASN A 328 17.39 7.88 -4.59
N GLU A 329 16.53 7.53 -3.62
CA GLU A 329 15.18 7.02 -3.84
C GLU A 329 14.37 7.96 -4.74
N GLN A 330 14.48 9.27 -4.49
CA GLN A 330 13.82 10.30 -5.31
C GLN A 330 14.31 10.28 -6.77
N THR A 331 15.63 10.22 -6.99
CA THR A 331 16.22 10.17 -8.35
C THR A 331 15.76 8.91 -9.09
N ARG A 332 15.64 7.77 -8.39
CA ARG A 332 15.14 6.51 -8.96
C ARG A 332 13.68 6.61 -9.38
N HIS A 333 12.82 7.15 -8.54
CA HIS A 333 11.41 7.36 -8.88
C HIS A 333 11.23 8.30 -10.07
N LEU A 334 11.97 9.41 -10.10
CA LEU A 334 11.90 10.37 -11.20
C LEU A 334 12.47 9.81 -12.51
N PHE A 335 13.54 9.03 -12.42
CA PHE A 335 14.08 8.31 -13.58
C PHE A 335 13.04 7.34 -14.15
N GLN A 336 12.39 6.53 -13.30
CA GLN A 336 11.33 5.62 -13.74
C GLN A 336 10.13 6.38 -14.32
N LEU A 337 9.77 7.52 -13.74
CA LEU A 337 8.69 8.39 -14.21
C LEU A 337 8.97 8.99 -15.59
N LYS A 338 10.22 9.35 -15.89
CA LYS A 338 10.63 9.89 -17.20
C LYS A 338 10.61 8.84 -18.30
N HIS A 339 11.11 7.64 -18.01
CA HIS A 339 11.34 6.60 -19.02
C HIS A 339 10.23 5.57 -19.15
N SER A 340 9.33 5.45 -18.16
CA SER A 340 8.22 4.50 -18.18
C SER A 340 6.86 5.20 -18.01
N PRO A 341 6.05 5.34 -19.08
CA PRO A 341 4.70 5.91 -18.97
C PRO A 341 3.80 5.04 -18.08
N LYS A 342 3.96 3.71 -18.14
CA LYS A 342 3.20 2.76 -17.31
C LYS A 342 3.45 2.99 -15.81
N TYR A 343 4.68 3.36 -15.45
CA TYR A 343 5.03 3.66 -14.07
C TYR A 343 4.32 4.93 -13.58
N ALA A 344 4.26 5.97 -14.42
CA ALA A 344 3.53 7.20 -14.11
C ALA A 344 2.04 6.91 -13.84
N ASP A 345 1.40 6.10 -14.70
CA ASP A 345 -0.01 5.74 -14.55
C ASP A 345 -0.25 4.90 -13.30
N LEU A 346 0.60 3.90 -13.04
CA LEU A 346 0.51 3.06 -11.84
C LEU A 346 0.67 3.90 -10.56
N LEU A 347 1.64 4.81 -10.54
CA LEU A 347 1.88 5.69 -9.41
C LEU A 347 0.72 6.64 -9.15
N ALA A 348 0.18 7.26 -10.20
CA ALA A 348 -0.98 8.12 -10.10
C ALA A 348 -2.23 7.36 -9.64
N ASN A 349 -2.45 6.15 -10.18
CA ASN A 349 -3.54 5.28 -9.76
C ASN A 349 -3.40 4.86 -8.29
N LYS A 350 -2.19 4.52 -7.84
CA LYS A 350 -1.91 4.17 -6.44
C LYS A 350 -2.23 5.33 -5.49
N LEU A 351 -1.75 6.54 -5.80
CA LEU A 351 -2.05 7.73 -5.00
C LEU A 351 -3.56 8.00 -4.95
N LYS A 352 -4.23 7.96 -6.11
CA LYS A 352 -5.69 8.15 -6.21
C LYS A 352 -6.48 7.08 -5.46
N GLN A 353 -6.05 5.82 -5.51
CA GLN A 353 -6.66 4.72 -4.75
C GLN A 353 -6.51 4.91 -3.24
N MET A 354 -5.33 5.35 -2.77
CA MET A 354 -5.12 5.68 -1.36
C MET A 354 -6.06 6.80 -0.89
N THR A 355 -6.22 7.87 -1.68
CA THR A 355 -7.16 8.95 -1.35
C THR A 355 -8.60 8.43 -1.30
N LYS A 356 -9.04 7.68 -2.32
CA LYS A 356 -10.38 7.08 -2.36
C LYS A 356 -10.64 6.13 -1.18
N ALA A 357 -9.65 5.34 -0.80
CA ALA A 357 -9.76 4.42 0.35
C ALA A 357 -9.93 5.20 1.66
N VAL A 358 -9.18 6.28 1.83
CA VAL A 358 -9.32 7.18 2.98
C VAL A 358 -10.72 7.81 3.03
N ASP A 359 -11.24 8.29 1.90
CA ASP A 359 -12.58 8.89 1.84
C ASP A 359 -13.67 7.85 2.15
N LYS A 360 -13.57 6.62 1.63
CA LYS A 360 -14.48 5.52 1.99
C LYS A 360 -14.44 5.21 3.49
N ILE A 361 -13.26 5.25 4.11
CA ILE A 361 -13.14 5.06 5.57
C ILE A 361 -13.81 6.22 6.33
N ARG A 362 -13.72 7.45 5.83
CA ARG A 362 -14.40 8.61 6.45
C ARG A 362 -15.91 8.51 6.33
N ASP A 363 -16.42 8.15 5.15
CA ASP A 363 -17.85 7.97 4.92
C ASP A 363 -18.42 6.88 5.83
N THR A 364 -17.75 5.73 5.91
CA THR A 364 -18.16 4.63 6.79
C THR A 364 -18.12 5.03 8.26
N LYS A 365 -17.12 5.82 8.70
CA LYS A 365 -17.11 6.39 10.06
C LYS A 365 -18.28 7.31 10.32
N GLU A 366 -18.66 8.15 9.36
CA GLU A 366 -19.79 9.06 9.50
C GLU A 366 -21.11 8.28 9.60
N VAL A 367 -21.32 7.28 8.73
CA VAL A 367 -22.49 6.40 8.78
C VAL A 367 -22.59 5.69 10.13
N LEU A 368 -21.49 5.15 10.65
CA LEU A 368 -21.46 4.48 11.96
C LEU A 368 -21.72 5.45 13.13
N LYS A 369 -21.23 6.69 13.05
CA LYS A 369 -21.55 7.74 14.04
C LYS A 369 -23.03 8.10 14.02
N ASN A 370 -23.61 8.30 12.84
CA ASN A 370 -25.03 8.59 12.68
C ASN A 370 -25.88 7.43 13.20
N ARG A 371 -25.49 6.19 12.90
CA ARG A 371 -26.16 4.99 13.44
C ARG A 371 -26.08 4.90 14.96
N SER A 372 -24.94 5.23 15.56
CA SER A 372 -24.80 5.29 17.02
C SER A 372 -25.74 6.33 17.64
N LEU A 373 -25.87 7.51 17.02
CA LEU A 373 -26.80 8.54 17.48
C LEU A 373 -28.26 8.08 17.41
N GLU A 374 -28.65 7.42 16.30
CA GLU A 374 -29.99 6.86 16.12
C GLU A 374 -30.31 5.81 17.20
N LEU A 375 -29.39 4.88 17.46
CA LEU A 375 -29.56 3.85 18.50
C LEU A 375 -29.69 4.45 19.90
N LYS A 376 -28.92 5.52 20.20
CA LYS A 376 -29.05 6.26 21.46
C LYS A 376 -30.40 6.96 21.58
N GLN A 377 -30.91 7.52 20.48
CA GLN A 377 -32.22 8.15 20.46
C GLN A 377 -33.34 7.12 20.68
N GLN A 378 -33.30 5.99 19.96
CA GLN A 378 -34.26 4.88 20.17
C GLN A 378 -34.26 4.39 21.63
N ARG A 379 -33.09 4.33 22.27
CA ARG A 379 -32.99 4.01 23.70
C ARG A 379 -33.66 5.07 24.58
N VAL A 380 -33.48 6.35 24.26
CA VAL A 380 -34.13 7.45 25.00
C VAL A 380 -35.65 7.39 24.85
N ASP A 381 -36.14 7.06 23.65
CA ASP A 381 -37.57 6.93 23.37
C ASP A 381 -38.24 5.76 24.12
N LEU A 382 -37.47 4.76 24.57
CA LEU A 382 -37.96 3.68 25.43
C LEU A 382 -38.10 4.08 26.91
N ASN A 383 -37.47 5.17 27.37
CA ASN A 383 -37.61 5.65 28.75
C ASN A 383 -39.06 5.98 29.14
N PRO A 384 -39.83 6.77 28.36
CA PRO A 384 -41.22 7.07 28.70
C PRO A 384 -42.09 5.81 28.72
N VAL A 385 -41.86 4.87 27.80
CA VAL A 385 -42.59 3.58 27.75
C VAL A 385 -42.31 2.76 29.00
N LEU A 386 -41.05 2.67 29.42
CA LEU A 386 -40.67 1.99 30.65
C LEU A 386 -41.29 2.67 31.88
N ALA A 387 -41.26 4.00 31.95
CA ALA A 387 -41.82 4.77 33.05
C ALA A 387 -43.34 4.58 33.17
N GLU A 388 -44.05 4.60 32.03
CA GLU A 388 -45.49 4.34 31.98
C GLU A 388 -45.81 2.91 32.42
N LEU A 389 -45.10 1.91 31.91
CA LEU A 389 -45.29 0.50 32.27
C LEU A 389 -45.05 0.27 33.78
N VAL A 390 -44.01 0.89 34.35
CA VAL A 390 -43.73 0.85 35.80
C VAL A 390 -44.87 1.51 36.58
N ALA A 391 -45.36 2.68 36.14
CA ALA A 391 -46.44 3.39 36.81
C ALA A 391 -47.76 2.60 36.79
N GLN A 392 -48.13 2.02 35.63
CA GLN A 392 -49.30 1.16 35.48
C GLN A 392 -49.18 -0.09 36.36
N THR A 393 -48.00 -0.71 36.43
CA THR A 393 -47.77 -1.91 37.25
C THR A 393 -47.83 -1.60 38.75
N LYS A 394 -47.32 -0.44 39.19
CA LYS A 394 -47.46 0.03 40.58
C LYS A 394 -48.93 0.34 40.93
N LYS A 395 -49.69 0.94 40.01
CA LYS A 395 -51.13 1.17 40.19
C LYS A 395 -51.89 -0.16 40.32
N LEU A 396 -51.56 -1.15 39.50
CA LEU A 396 -52.13 -2.49 39.56
C LEU A 396 -51.81 -3.18 40.88
N GLN A 397 -50.55 -3.08 41.35
CA GLN A 397 -50.12 -3.58 42.65
C GLN A 397 -50.97 -3.00 43.80
N LEU A 398 -51.11 -1.67 43.85
CA LEU A 398 -51.92 -0.99 44.87
C LEU A 398 -53.39 -1.42 44.84
N ASN A 399 -53.95 -1.62 43.65
CA ASN A 399 -55.33 -2.09 43.51
C ASN A 399 -55.51 -3.51 44.07
N ILE A 400 -54.56 -4.42 43.77
CA ILE A 400 -54.57 -5.80 44.28
C ILE A 400 -54.39 -5.81 45.80
N GLU A 401 -53.44 -5.05 46.33
CA GLU A 401 -53.18 -4.92 47.78
C GLU A 401 -54.41 -4.40 48.54
N ASN A 402 -55.05 -3.34 48.03
CA ASN A 402 -56.26 -2.76 48.63
C ASN A 402 -57.44 -3.74 48.60
N ASP A 403 -57.63 -4.48 47.50
CA ASP A 403 -58.72 -5.44 47.39
C ASP A 403 -58.53 -6.64 48.32
N ILE A 404 -57.31 -7.16 48.42
CA ILE A 404 -56.96 -8.23 49.37
C ILE A 404 -57.12 -7.71 50.81
N SER A 405 -56.65 -6.51 51.12
CA SER A 405 -56.75 -5.91 52.46
C SER A 405 -58.20 -5.81 52.95
N LYS A 406 -59.14 -5.36 52.10
CA LYS A 406 -60.58 -5.32 52.40
C LYS A 406 -61.13 -6.68 52.79
N ARG A 407 -60.66 -7.75 52.12
CA ARG A 407 -61.09 -9.13 52.37
C ARG A 407 -60.52 -9.70 53.68
N TYR A 408 -59.39 -9.19 54.16
CA TYR A 408 -58.76 -9.57 55.43
C TYR A 408 -59.02 -8.54 56.55
N LYS A 409 -60.27 -8.08 56.70
CA LYS A 409 -60.68 -7.14 57.77
C LYS A 409 -59.85 -5.85 57.82
N ASN A 410 -59.47 -5.31 56.66
CA ASN A 410 -58.61 -4.13 56.52
C ASN A 410 -57.22 -4.27 57.18
N ARG A 411 -56.70 -5.51 57.29
CA ARG A 411 -55.28 -5.70 57.60
C ARG A 411 -54.44 -5.26 56.41
N VAL A 412 -53.40 -4.49 56.63
CA VAL A 412 -52.49 -4.03 55.57
C VAL A 412 -51.83 -5.25 54.91
N VAL A 413 -51.92 -5.33 53.58
CA VAL A 413 -51.30 -6.36 52.75
C VAL A 413 -50.38 -5.68 51.76
N ASN A 414 -49.11 -6.10 51.73
CA ASN A 414 -48.09 -5.58 50.81
C ASN A 414 -47.59 -6.74 49.95
N LEU A 415 -47.57 -6.58 48.63
CA LEU A 415 -46.99 -7.51 47.68
C LEU A 415 -45.49 -7.26 47.59
N MET A 416 -44.69 -8.25 47.99
CA MET A 416 -43.22 -8.19 47.94
C MET A 416 -42.72 -8.70 46.58
N GLY A 417 -41.65 -8.09 46.05
CA GLY A 417 -41.04 -8.49 44.76
C GLY A 417 -41.59 -7.75 43.53
N GLY A 418 -42.19 -6.57 43.72
CA GLY A 418 -42.70 -5.72 42.63
C GLY A 418 -41.63 -4.93 41.88
N VAL A 419 -42.07 -4.17 40.89
CA VAL A 419 -41.21 -3.38 39.99
C VAL A 419 -40.54 -2.21 40.74
N ASN A 420 -39.25 -2.35 41.03
CA ASN A 420 -38.38 -1.24 41.46
C ASN A 420 -37.80 -0.50 40.26
#